data_AF-A0A848XVM4-F1
#
_entry.id   AF-A0A848XVM4-F1
#
_cell.length_a   1.000
_cell.length_b   1.000
_cell.length_c   1.000
_cell.angle_alpha   90.00
_cell.angle_beta   90.00
_cell.angle_gamma   90.00
#
_symmetry.space_group_name_H-M   'P 1'
#
loop_
_entity.id
_entity.type
_entity.pdbx_description
1 polymer ?
#
loop_
_entity_poly.entity_id
_entity_poly.type
_entity_poly.pdbx_seq_one_letter_code
_entity_poly.pdbx_strand_id
1 'polypeptide(L)' 'MPGSPTLSFQDIDAALLHDVLDGLAASPKTLPSKYFYDERGSRLFDAITVLEAYYPTRTE' A
#
# COMPACT_ATOMS: atom_id res chain seq x y z
N MET A 1 -21.54 6.21 -20.72
CA MET A 1 -20.31 5.88 -19.98
C MET A 1 -20.74 5.39 -18.61
N PRO A 2 -20.48 4.13 -18.22
CA PRO A 2 -20.79 3.67 -16.86
C PRO A 2 -19.90 4.44 -15.88
N GLY A 3 -20.52 5.01 -14.84
CA GLY A 3 -19.87 5.87 -13.85
C GLY A 3 -18.74 5.13 -13.14
N SER A 4 -17.59 5.78 -13.05
CA SER A 4 -16.48 5.33 -12.22
C SER A 4 -17.00 5.11 -10.79
N PRO A 5 -16.69 3.97 -10.14
CA PRO A 5 -17.06 3.78 -8.76
C PRO A 5 -16.27 4.79 -7.92
N THR A 6 -16.97 5.82 -7.43
CA THR A 6 -16.44 6.68 -6.37
C THR A 6 -16.37 5.81 -5.11
N LEU A 7 -15.20 5.25 -4.83
CA LEU A 7 -14.94 4.59 -3.55
C LEU A 7 -15.07 5.65 -2.45
N SER A 8 -16.00 5.43 -1.52
CA SER A 8 -16.13 6.32 -0.36
C SER A 8 -15.04 5.99 0.66
N PHE A 9 -14.67 6.94 1.52
CA PHE A 9 -13.69 6.69 2.58
C PHE A 9 -14.10 5.55 3.52
N GLN A 10 -15.40 5.35 3.72
CA GLN A 10 -15.94 4.24 4.51
C GLN A 10 -15.67 2.88 3.87
N ASP A 11 -15.64 2.80 2.53
CA ASP A 11 -15.33 1.57 1.81
C ASP A 11 -13.84 1.19 1.95
N ILE A 12 -12.96 2.19 2.08
CA ILE A 12 -11.52 1.98 2.29
C ILE A 12 -11.25 1.39 3.67
N ASP A 13 -11.89 1.92 4.71
CA ASP A 13 -11.74 1.43 6.08
C ASP A 13 -12.26 0.00 6.23
N ALA A 14 -13.38 -0.33 5.58
CA ALA A 14 -13.93 -1.68 5.55
C ALA A 14 -12.99 -2.67 4.84
N ALA A 15 -12.42 -2.27 3.70
CA ALA A 15 -11.47 -3.10 2.97
C ALA A 15 -10.16 -3.31 3.76
N LEU A 16 -9.63 -2.27 4.42
CA LEU A 16 -8.47 -2.38 5.31
C LEU A 16 -8.72 -3.35 6.46
N LEU A 17 -9.86 -3.22 7.15
CA LEU A 17 -10.19 -4.10 8.26
C LEU A 17 -10.24 -5.56 7.82
N HIS A 18 -10.91 -5.84 6.69
CA HIS A 18 -11.02 -7.19 6.14
C HIS A 18 -9.64 -7.77 5.77
N ASP A 19 -8.84 -7.04 4.99
CA ASP A 19 -7.51 -7.48 4.56
C ASP A 19 -6.59 -7.75 5.76
N VAL A 20 -6.70 -6.96 6.84
CA VAL A 20 -5.90 -7.13 8.05
C VAL A 20 -6.33 -8.36 8.85
N LEU A 21 -7.63 -8.57 9.05
CA LEU A 21 -8.13 -9.71 9.80
C LEU A 21 -7.75 -11.02 9.12
N ASP A 22 -7.99 -11.13 7.82
CA ASP A 22 -7.69 -12.34 7.03
C ASP A 22 -6.17 -12.58 6.95
N GLY A 23 -5.41 -11.52 6.69
CA GLY A 23 -3.96 -11.60 6.54
C GLY A 23 -3.22 -12.02 7.81
N LEU A 24 -3.66 -11.53 8.98
CA LEU A 24 -3.08 -11.89 10.27
C LEU A 24 -3.56 -13.26 10.79
N ALA A 25 -4.73 -13.74 10.34
CA ALA A 25 -5.23 -15.08 10.63
C ALA A 25 -4.52 -16.18 9.81
N ALA A 26 -3.93 -15.85 8.66
CA ALA A 26 -3.23 -16.81 7.79
C ALA A 26 -1.91 -17.35 8.38
N SER A 27 -1.45 -18.46 7.80
CA SER A 27 -0.12 -19.05 8.04
C SER A 27 0.52 -19.45 6.70
N PRO A 28 1.54 -18.71 6.21
CA PRO A 28 2.17 -17.55 6.87
C PRO A 28 1.27 -16.31 6.89
N LYS A 29 1.55 -15.39 7.83
CA LYS A 29 0.85 -14.09 7.90
C LYS A 29 1.23 -13.24 6.71
N THR A 30 0.27 -12.58 6.10
CA THR A 30 0.50 -11.71 4.94
C THR A 30 -0.31 -10.42 5.06
N LEU A 31 0.17 -9.35 4.43
CA LEU A 31 -0.59 -8.10 4.28
C LEU A 31 -0.31 -7.51 2.90
N PRO A 32 -1.31 -6.91 2.23
CA PRO A 32 -1.09 -6.19 0.99
C PRO A 32 -0.12 -5.03 1.15
N SER A 33 0.85 -4.90 0.24
CA SER A 33 1.88 -3.85 0.29
C SER A 33 1.32 -2.43 0.10
N LYS A 34 0.10 -2.27 -0.43
CA LYS A 34 -0.58 -0.97 -0.58
C LYS A 34 -0.68 -0.21 0.75
N TYR A 35 -0.73 -0.92 1.89
CA TYR A 35 -0.78 -0.33 3.22
C TYR A 35 0.56 0.21 3.73
N PHE A 36 1.66 -0.02 3.02
CA PHE A 36 2.92 0.64 3.34
C PHE A 36 2.94 2.12 2.98
N TYR A 37 2.02 2.60 2.15
CA TYR A 37 2.09 3.95 1.57
C TYR A 37 1.10 4.92 2.21
N ASP A 38 1.10 5.01 3.54
CA ASP A 38 0.48 6.15 4.23
C ASP A 38 1.35 7.42 4.09
N GLU A 39 1.00 8.51 4.77
CA GLU A 39 1.79 9.76 4.71
C GLU A 39 3.26 9.53 5.07
N ARG A 40 3.53 8.72 6.09
CA ARG A 40 4.89 8.45 6.56
C ARG A 40 5.62 7.48 5.63
N GLY A 41 4.93 6.44 5.22
CA GLY A 41 5.44 5.40 4.34
C GLY A 41 5.75 5.91 2.95
N SER A 42 4.96 6.85 2.44
CA SER A 42 5.25 7.56 1.19
C SER A 42 6.54 8.38 1.31
N ARG A 43 6.73 9.13 2.40
CA ARG A 43 8.00 9.85 2.64
C ARG A 43 9.20 8.91 2.76
N LEU A 44 9.02 7.74 3.38
CA LEU A 44 10.06 6.72 3.46
C LEU A 44 10.38 6.16 2.08
N PHE A 45 9.36 5.90 1.24
CA PHE A 45 9.56 5.49 -0.14
C PHE A 45 10.34 6.54 -0.93
N ASP A 46 9.96 7.81 -0.85
CA ASP A 46 10.69 8.91 -1.49
C ASP A 46 12.16 8.94 -1.04
N ALA A 47 12.42 8.81 0.26
CA ALA A 47 13.78 8.74 0.80
C ALA A 47 14.55 7.50 0.33
N ILE A 48 13.87 6.35 0.15
CA ILE A 48 14.49 5.12 -0.35
C ILE A 48 14.90 5.27 -1.82
N THR A 49 14.09 5.96 -2.64
CA THR A 49 14.34 6.10 -4.10
C THR A 49 15.63 6.84 -4.45
N VAL A 50 16.17 7.63 -3.52
CA VAL A 50 17.42 8.39 -3.70
C VAL A 50 18.65 7.71 -3.08
N LEU A 51 18.48 6.54 -2.44
CA LEU A 51 19.61 5.80 -1.87
C LEU A 51 20.46 5.19 -3.00
N GLU A 52 21.79 5.30 -2.89
CA GLU A 52 22.73 4.67 -3.84
C GLU A 52 22.54 3.15 -3.93
N ALA A 53 22.10 2.52 -2.83
CA ALA A 53 21.80 1.09 -2.77
C ALA A 53 20.47 0.71 -3.48
N TYR A 54 19.59 1.67 -3.77
CA TYR A 54 18.32 1.43 -4.43
C TYR A 54 18.50 1.50 -5.95
N TYR A 55 18.92 0.37 -6.52
CA TYR A 55 19.36 0.26 -7.92
C TYR A 55 18.29 0.35 -9.04
N PRO A 56 16.97 0.53 -8.86
CA PRO A 56 16.06 0.63 -10.02
C PRO A 56 16.14 1.96 -10.80
N THR A 57 16.49 3.09 -10.18
CA THR A 57 16.28 4.43 -10.78
C THR A 57 17.47 5.01 -11.55
N ARG A 58 18.54 4.25 -11.81
CA ARG A 58 19.67 4.77 -12.63
C ARG A 58 19.44 4.69 -14.15
N THR A 59 18.31 4.16 -14.61
CA THR A 59 17.99 4.05 -16.04
C THR A 59 16.49 4.26 -16.30
N GLU A 60 16.02 5.51 -16.26
CA GLU A 60 14.79 5.95 -16.95
C GLU A 60 15.07 7.22 -17.76
#